data_AF-A0A9D4PV33-F1
#
_entry.id   AF-A0A9D4PV33-F1
#
_cell.length_a   1.000
_cell.length_b   1.000
_cell.length_c   1.000
_cell.angle_alpha   90.00
_cell.angle_beta   90.00
_cell.angle_gamma   90.00
#
_symmetry.space_group_name_H-M   'P 1'
#
loop_
_entity.id
_entity.type
_entity.pdbx_description
1 polymer ?
#
loop_
_entity_poly.entity_id
_entity_poly.type
_entity_poly.pdbx_seq_one_letter_code
_entity_poly.pdbx_strand_id
1 'polypeptide(L)'
;MALGIHNTFSEIAEAQNVAQLARLSPTEADGQPLTRLNLTSTFSNKRERTLPHSIRDRILVPPLPRNMHQDYNQGRRKALAVALLKTAASMPYSVAFVDAAKYPNISTM
;
A
#
# COMPACT_ATOMS: atom_id res chain seq x y z
N MET A 1 16.25 -8.27 15.75
CA MET A 1 16.34 -7.95 14.31
C MET A 1 14.91 -7.87 13.78
N ALA A 2 14.34 -6.66 13.69
CA ALA A 2 12.97 -6.45 13.23
C ALA A 2 13.01 -5.93 11.79
N LEU A 3 13.10 -6.86 10.84
CA LEU A 3 12.95 -6.57 9.42
C LEU A 3 11.47 -6.28 9.18
N GLY A 4 11.13 -5.05 8.80
CA GLY A 4 9.74 -4.66 8.48
C GLY A 4 9.19 -3.40 9.18
N ILE A 5 9.98 -2.66 9.96
CA ILE A 5 9.47 -1.45 10.66
C ILE A 5 9.92 -0.15 9.99
N HIS A 6 11.09 -0.11 9.33
CA HIS A 6 11.58 1.10 8.69
C HIS A 6 12.29 0.79 7.37
N ASN A 7 11.85 1.45 6.30
CA ASN A 7 12.62 1.48 5.07
C ASN A 7 13.93 2.23 5.34
N THR A 8 15.03 1.70 4.85
CA THR A 8 16.32 2.39 4.80
C THR A 8 16.22 3.61 3.87
N PHE A 9 17.15 4.56 4.02
CA PHE A 9 17.22 5.71 3.12
C PHE A 9 17.34 5.30 1.65
N SER A 10 18.16 4.28 1.37
CA SER A 10 18.33 3.75 0.02
C SER A 10 17.03 3.20 -0.56
N GLU A 11 16.26 2.46 0.24
CA GLU A 11 14.94 1.95 -0.16
C GLU A 11 13.93 3.08 -0.40
N ILE A 12 13.97 4.15 0.40
CA ILE A 12 13.11 5.33 0.19
C ILE A 12 13.52 6.08 -1.07
N ALA A 13 14.81 6.27 -1.30
CA ALA A 13 15.34 6.94 -2.49
C ALA A 13 15.00 6.15 -3.76
N GLU A 14 15.13 4.82 -3.72
CA GLU A 14 14.75 3.93 -4.81
C GLU A 14 13.23 3.98 -5.06
N ALA A 15 12.41 3.85 -4.01
CA ALA A 15 10.96 3.93 -4.13
C ALA A 15 10.50 5.28 -4.71
N GLN A 16 11.15 6.37 -4.33
CA GLN A 16 10.86 7.70 -4.85
C GLN A 16 11.27 7.84 -6.31
N ASN A 17 12.44 7.34 -6.69
CA ASN A 17 12.90 7.36 -8.08
C ASN A 17 11.96 6.53 -8.97
N VAL A 18 11.60 5.34 -8.51
CA VAL A 18 10.59 4.46 -9.11
C VAL A 18 9.25 5.19 -9.30
N ALA A 19 8.74 5.85 -8.26
CA ALA A 19 7.47 6.57 -8.33
C ALA A 19 7.52 7.75 -9.31
N GLN A 20 8.64 8.46 -9.38
CA GLN A 20 8.83 9.57 -10.33
C GLN A 20 8.89 9.08 -11.77
N LEU A 21 9.64 8.00 -12.04
CA LEU A 21 9.68 7.37 -13.37
C LEU A 21 8.30 6.86 -13.80
N ALA A 22 7.56 6.21 -12.88
CA ALA A 22 6.20 5.75 -13.14
C ALA A 22 5.22 6.90 -13.41
N ARG A 23 5.37 8.04 -12.72
CA ARG A 23 4.52 9.22 -12.94
C ARG A 23 4.81 9.91 -14.27
N LEU A 24 6.07 9.98 -14.69
CA LEU A 24 6.47 10.62 -15.94
C LEU A 24 6.13 9.78 -17.17
N SER A 25 6.00 8.46 -17.02
CA SER A 25 5.76 7.52 -18.12
C SER A 25 4.39 7.61 -18.83
N PRO A 26 3.24 7.86 -18.15
CA PRO A 26 1.91 7.88 -18.80
C PRO A 26 1.35 9.29 -19.09
N THR A 27 2.01 10.38 -18.66
CA THR A 27 1.48 11.73 -18.91
C THR A 27 1.58 12.07 -20.40
N GLU A 28 0.45 12.36 -21.05
CA GLU A 28 0.36 12.65 -22.50
C GLU A 28 1.27 13.81 -22.97
N ALA A 29 1.80 14.63 -22.05
CA ALA A 29 2.69 15.73 -22.37
C ALA A 29 4.20 15.41 -22.31
N ASP A 30 4.69 14.37 -21.61
CA ASP A 30 6.12 14.33 -21.21
C ASP A 30 6.82 12.95 -21.31
N GLY A 31 6.58 12.20 -22.39
CA GLY A 31 7.47 11.08 -22.77
C GLY A 31 8.82 11.52 -23.36
N GLN A 32 8.94 12.78 -23.80
CA GLN A 32 10.14 13.31 -24.46
C GLN A 32 11.39 13.33 -23.56
N PRO A 33 11.34 13.77 -22.29
CA PRO A 33 12.51 13.82 -21.42
C PRO A 33 13.09 12.43 -21.12
N LEU A 34 12.23 11.43 -20.85
CA LEU A 34 12.65 10.05 -20.57
C LEU A 34 13.30 9.41 -21.80
N THR A 35 12.73 9.65 -22.98
CA THR A 35 13.28 9.17 -24.25
C THR A 35 14.65 9.81 -24.55
N ARG A 36 14.81 11.11 -24.28
CA ARG A 36 16.09 11.82 -24.45
C ARG A 36 17.20 11.33 -23.51
N LEU A 37 16.83 10.85 -22.32
CA LEU A 37 17.77 10.31 -21.33
C LEU A 37 17.98 8.79 -21.48
N ASN A 38 17.40 8.15 -22.49
CA ASN A 38 17.37 6.69 -22.67
C ASN A 38 16.89 5.92 -21.42
N LEU A 39 16.04 6.57 -20.61
CA LEU A 39 15.47 5.97 -19.41
C LEU A 39 14.21 5.22 -19.81
N THR A 40 14.26 3.89 -19.74
CA THR A 40 13.09 3.04 -19.96
C THR A 40 12.36 2.83 -18.64
N SER A 41 11.12 3.33 -18.58
CA SER A 41 10.20 2.96 -17.52
C SER A 41 9.93 1.45 -17.63
N THR A 42 10.46 0.66 -16.70
CA THR A 42 10.18 -0.79 -16.62
C THR A 42 8.77 -1.08 -16.11
N PHE A 43 8.00 -0.02 -15.80
CA PHE A 43 6.59 -0.12 -15.48
C PHE A 43 5.84 -0.49 -16.76
N SER A 44 5.75 -1.80 -16.99
CA SER A 44 4.57 -2.42 -17.60
C SER A 44 3.37 -1.61 -17.14
N ASN A 45 2.63 -1.06 -18.11
CA ASN A 45 1.31 -0.47 -17.91
C ASN A 45 0.45 -1.48 -17.15
N LYS A 46 0.59 -1.55 -15.82
CA LYS A 46 -0.37 -2.18 -14.94
C LYS A 46 -1.59 -1.32 -15.16
N ARG A 47 -2.43 -1.78 -16.09
CA ARG A 47 -3.72 -1.17 -16.40
C ARG A 47 -4.42 -1.09 -15.06
N GLU A 48 -4.41 0.09 -14.46
CA GLU A 48 -5.23 0.39 -13.30
C GLU A 48 -6.65 0.13 -13.77
N ARG A 49 -7.20 -1.01 -13.39
CA ARG A 49 -8.57 -1.34 -13.74
C ARG A 49 -9.44 -0.59 -12.78
N THR A 50 -10.10 0.45 -13.28
CA THR A 50 -11.15 1.13 -12.57
C THR A 50 -12.19 0.09 -12.14
N LEU A 51 -12.37 -0.08 -10.83
CA LEU A 51 -13.45 -0.92 -10.30
C LEU A 51 -14.80 -0.33 -10.73
N PRO A 52 -15.74 -1.16 -11.24
CA PRO A 52 -17.12 -0.74 -11.48
C PRO A 52 -17.73 -0.08 -10.25
N HIS A 53 -18.55 0.95 -10.46
CA HIS A 53 -19.18 1.72 -9.38
C HIS A 53 -19.94 0.81 -8.40
N SER A 54 -20.68 -0.16 -8.95
CA SER A 54 -21.44 -1.17 -8.19
C SER A 54 -20.62 -1.99 -7.20
N ILE A 55 -19.31 -2.18 -7.45
CA ILE A 55 -18.39 -2.87 -6.53
C ILE A 55 -17.80 -1.85 -5.55
N ARG A 56 -17.35 -0.69 -6.07
CA ARG A 56 -16.68 0.34 -5.27
C ARG A 56 -17.56 0.84 -4.13
N ASP A 57 -18.85 1.07 -4.38
CA ASP A 57 -19.79 1.59 -3.38
C ASP A 57 -20.07 0.59 -2.25
N ARG A 58 -19.76 -0.69 -2.47
CA ARG A 58 -19.89 -1.75 -1.46
C ARG A 58 -18.62 -1.88 -0.60
N ILE A 59 -17.52 -1.22 -0.97
CA ILE A 59 -16.28 -1.23 -0.21
C ILE A 59 -16.26 -0.02 0.72
N LEU A 60 -16.53 -0.25 2.01
CA LEU A 60 -16.39 0.77 3.05
C LEU A 60 -14.97 0.73 3.62
N VAL A 61 -14.17 1.76 3.35
CA VAL A 61 -12.86 1.95 4.01
C VAL A 61 -13.02 3.01 5.10
N PRO A 62 -12.97 2.65 6.39
CA PRO A 62 -13.06 3.63 7.46
C PRO A 62 -11.85 4.58 7.40
N PRO A 63 -12.01 5.85 7.80
CA PRO A 63 -10.92 6.81 7.79
C PRO A 63 -9.78 6.33 8.71
N LEU A 64 -8.56 6.46 8.21
CA LEU A 64 -7.38 6.14 9.02
C LEU A 64 -7.29 7.08 10.22
N PRO A 65 -6.91 6.56 11.41
CA PRO A 65 -6.79 7.36 12.61
C PRO A 65 -5.74 8.46 12.41
N ARG A 66 -6.17 9.72 12.49
CA ARG A 66 -5.30 10.89 12.40
C ARG A 66 -4.56 11.12 13.72
N ASN A 67 -3.33 11.66 13.64
CA ASN A 67 -2.50 12.03 14.79
C ASN A 67 -2.17 10.85 15.75
N MET A 68 -1.93 9.65 15.22
CA MET A 68 -1.65 8.44 16.02
C MET A 68 -0.15 8.10 16.00
N HIS A 69 0.69 8.87 16.70
CA HIS A 69 2.13 8.57 16.81
C HIS A 69 2.40 7.19 17.45
N GLN A 70 3.39 6.46 16.93
CA GLN A 70 3.69 5.10 17.36
C GLN A 70 4.06 5.00 18.86
N ASP A 71 4.95 5.88 19.33
CA ASP A 71 5.51 5.84 20.69
C ASP A 71 4.67 6.62 21.72
N TYR A 72 4.18 7.81 21.36
CA TYR A 72 3.44 8.68 22.28
C TYR A 72 1.96 8.29 22.47
N ASN A 73 1.35 7.57 21.52
CA ASN A 73 -0.07 7.22 21.56
C ASN A 73 -0.35 5.72 21.77
N GLN A 74 0.53 5.01 22.49
CA GLN A 74 0.38 3.58 22.73
C GLN A 74 -0.98 3.19 23.33
N GLY A 75 -1.51 3.97 24.28
CA GLY A 75 -2.82 3.72 24.88
C GLY A 75 -3.97 3.80 23.86
N ARG A 76 -3.98 4.84 23.00
CA ARG A 76 -4.97 4.99 21.94
C ARG A 76 -4.87 3.87 20.90
N ARG A 77 -3.65 3.45 20.54
CA ARG A 77 -3.42 2.32 19.63
C ARG A 77 -3.96 1.01 20.21
N LYS A 78 -3.70 0.72 21.49
CA LYS A 78 -4.24 -0.47 22.16
C LYS A 78 -5.77 -0.44 22.22
N ALA A 79 -6.37 0.68 22.61
CA ALA A 79 -7.82 0.83 22.65
C ALA A 79 -8.47 0.61 21.28
N LEU A 80 -7.86 1.14 20.22
CA LEU A 80 -8.33 0.95 18.84
C LEU A 80 -8.24 -0.52 18.41
N ALA A 81 -7.11 -1.20 18.69
CA ALA A 81 -6.95 -2.62 18.38
C ALA A 81 -8.01 -3.48 19.08
N VAL A 82 -8.26 -3.22 20.37
CA VAL A 82 -9.32 -3.92 21.12
C VAL A 82 -10.70 -3.67 20.53
N ALA A 83 -11.01 -2.43 20.14
CA ALA A 83 -12.29 -2.10 19.51
C ALA A 83 -12.46 -2.84 18.17
N LEU A 84 -11.44 -2.84 17.31
CA LEU A 84 -11.46 -3.55 16.02
C LEU A 84 -11.65 -5.06 16.21
N LEU A 85 -10.94 -5.67 17.17
CA LEU A 85 -11.08 -7.10 17.47
C LEU A 85 -12.48 -7.44 18.01
N LYS A 86 -13.07 -6.58 18.86
CA LYS A 86 -14.44 -6.78 19.35
C LYS A 86 -15.46 -6.71 18.20
N THR A 87 -15.32 -5.74 17.30
CA THR A 87 -16.19 -5.64 16.12
C THR A 87 -16.02 -6.88 15.23
N ALA A 88 -14.78 -7.30 14.98
CA ALA A 88 -14.50 -8.52 14.21
C ALA A 88 -15.13 -9.77 14.83
N ALA A 89 -15.00 -9.94 16.14
CA ALA A 89 -15.57 -11.07 16.88
C ALA A 89 -17.11 -11.11 16.81
N SER A 90 -17.78 -9.96 16.67
CA SER A 90 -19.24 -9.91 16.49
C SER A 90 -19.71 -10.34 15.10
N MET A 91 -18.80 -10.49 14.13
CA MET A 91 -19.09 -10.81 12.73
C MET A 91 -18.21 -11.98 12.22
N PRO A 92 -18.23 -13.15 12.88
CA PRO A 92 -17.23 -14.20 12.67
C PRO A 92 -17.25 -14.81 11.26
N TYR A 93 -18.38 -14.76 10.56
CA TYR A 93 -18.53 -15.30 9.19
C TYR A 93 -18.31 -14.26 8.09
N SER A 94 -18.05 -13.00 8.46
CA SER A 94 -17.96 -11.88 7.52
C SER A 94 -16.66 -11.09 7.63
N VAL A 95 -15.71 -11.59 8.45
CA VAL A 95 -14.42 -10.95 8.68
C VAL A 95 -13.31 -11.94 8.38
N ALA A 96 -12.34 -11.51 7.58
CA ALA A 96 -11.11 -12.24 7.31
C ALA A 96 -9.91 -11.39 7.76
N PHE A 97 -9.01 -12.01 8.52
CA PHE A 97 -7.70 -11.42 8.83
C PHE A 97 -6.74 -11.81 7.72
N VAL A 98 -6.09 -10.82 7.12
CA VAL A 98 -5.07 -11.02 6.08
C VAL A 98 -3.75 -10.51 6.63
N ASP A 99 -2.69 -11.29 6.49
CA ASP A 99 -1.34 -10.84 6.83
C ASP A 99 -0.92 -9.71 5.87
N ALA A 100 -0.34 -8.64 6.41
CA ALA A 100 0.16 -7.53 5.62
C ALA A 100 1.47 -7.89 4.88
N ALA A 101 2.16 -8.95 5.30
CA ALA A 101 3.38 -9.42 4.67
C ALA A 101 3.09 -10.44 3.56
N LYS A 102 3.75 -10.26 2.42
CA LYS A 102 3.75 -11.25 1.34
C LYS A 102 4.53 -12.48 1.82
N TYR A 103 3.91 -13.65 1.86
CA TYR A 103 4.66 -14.89 2.04
C TYR A 103 5.72 -14.97 0.92
N PRO A 104 7.00 -15.23 1.24
CA PRO A 104 7.96 -15.55 0.20
C PRO A 104 7.39 -16.73 -0.59
N ASN A 105 7.30 -16.58 -1.91
CA ASN A 105 6.82 -17.64 -2.79
C ASN A 105 7.58 -18.92 -2.47
N ILE A 106 6.91 -19.89 -1.84
CA ILE A 106 7.39 -21.26 -1.85
C ILE A 106 7.10 -21.71 -3.27
N SER A 107 8.11 -21.69 -4.13
CA SER A 107 8.05 -22.40 -5.41
C SER A 107 7.83 -23.87 -5.09
N THR A 108 6.58 -24.32 -5.21
CA THR A 108 6.28 -25.74 -5.28
C THR A 108 6.92 -26.24 -6.57
N MET A 109 7.95 -27.07 -6.43
CA MET A 109 8.48 -27.91 -7.50
C MET A 109 7.44 -28.93 -7.94
#